data_AF-A0A2S9HZN5-F1
#
_entry.id   AF-A0A2S9HZN5-F1
#
_cell.length_a   1.000
_cell.length_b   1.000
_cell.length_c   1.000
_cell.angle_alpha   90.00
_cell.angle_beta   90.00
_cell.angle_gamma   90.00
#
_symmetry.space_group_name_H-M   'P 1'
#
loop_
_entity.id
_entity.type
_entity.pdbx_description
1 polymer ?
#
loop_
_entity_poly.entity_id
_entity_poly.type
_entity_poly.pdbx_seq_one_letter_code
_entity_poly.pdbx_strand_id
1 'polypeptide(L)'
;MGLGEIEQVTVYCLANENTDISYKVNRALGEICVYVPYDFMEFLTRDSVEEKYNEFCKLVHQYVIPGLEENSTLSPSIVREYVEESLGEIVKQNYEGIFLVGKTPKKSPSRKKIAILKGIHRVKGFQLRCEVYDEKGLKIRDQLLVEEVGNEMVYSRFLGTLKWESENLIVVKSKSSSRKEEIYI
;
A
#
# COMPACT_ATOMS: atom_id res chain seq x y z
N MET A 1 3.48 11.05 16.03
CA MET A 1 4.20 9.98 16.76
C MET A 1 4.74 9.04 15.71
N GLY A 2 6.05 8.83 15.71
CA GLY A 2 6.79 8.02 14.73
C GLY A 2 8.08 7.55 15.39
N LEU A 3 8.88 6.74 14.70
CA LEU A 3 10.11 6.09 15.22
C LEU A 3 11.29 7.06 15.49
N GLY A 4 11.02 8.35 15.68
CA GLY A 4 12.00 9.41 15.84
C GLY A 4 12.53 9.90 14.48
N GLU A 5 13.86 9.88 14.33
CA GLU A 5 14.59 10.35 13.13
C GLU A 5 14.61 9.33 11.97
N ILE A 6 14.09 8.12 12.20
CA ILE A 6 14.04 7.07 11.18
C ILE A 6 12.77 7.27 10.34
N GLU A 7 12.94 7.59 9.07
CA GLU A 7 11.88 7.77 8.09
C GLU A 7 11.59 6.48 7.30
N GLN A 8 12.60 5.63 7.09
CA GLN A 8 12.47 4.46 6.23
C GLN A 8 13.35 3.29 6.66
N VAL A 9 12.79 2.08 6.61
CA VAL A 9 13.55 0.83 6.67
C VAL A 9 13.39 0.09 5.34
N THR A 10 14.51 -0.22 4.69
CA THR A 10 14.54 -1.00 3.45
C THR A 10 15.22 -2.34 3.71
N VAL A 11 14.51 -3.44 3.42
CA VAL A 11 15.03 -4.80 3.59
C VAL A 11 15.39 -5.40 2.23
N TYR A 12 16.64 -5.80 2.08
CA TYR A 12 17.19 -6.45 0.89
C TYR A 12 17.37 -7.95 1.15
N CYS A 13 16.50 -8.77 0.55
CA CYS A 13 16.58 -10.22 0.61
C CYS A 13 17.60 -10.72 -0.43
N LEU A 14 18.76 -11.21 0.01
CA LEU A 14 19.90 -11.51 -0.86
C LEU A 14 19.90 -12.94 -1.43
N ALA A 15 18.97 -13.82 -1.05
CA ALA A 15 18.86 -15.20 -1.51
C ALA A 15 20.20 -15.97 -1.52
N ASN A 16 21.10 -15.64 -0.59
CA ASN A 16 22.40 -16.27 -0.42
C ASN A 16 22.67 -16.48 1.07
N GLU A 17 22.51 -17.73 1.50
CA GLU A 17 22.69 -18.18 2.89
C GLU A 17 24.10 -17.93 3.44
N ASN A 18 25.10 -17.76 2.57
CA ASN A 18 26.48 -17.48 2.97
C ASN A 18 26.76 -15.99 3.25
N THR A 19 25.71 -15.15 3.25
CA THR A 19 25.86 -13.71 3.49
C THR A 19 25.43 -13.37 4.91
N ASP A 20 26.31 -12.74 5.68
CA ASP A 20 25.94 -12.28 7.02
C ASP A 20 24.87 -11.17 6.94
N ILE A 21 24.01 -11.15 7.95
CA ILE A 21 23.06 -10.05 8.14
C ILE A 21 23.86 -8.76 8.36
N SER A 22 23.51 -7.68 7.66
CA SER A 22 24.16 -6.39 7.87
C SER A 22 23.18 -5.23 7.86
N TYR A 23 23.50 -4.24 8.69
CA TYR A 23 22.74 -3.01 8.85
C TYR A 23 23.57 -1.84 8.34
N LYS A 24 23.03 -1.05 7.41
CA LYS A 24 23.61 0.23 6.99
C LYS A 24 22.65 1.35 7.36
N VAL A 25 23.14 2.29 8.15
CA VAL A 25 22.31 3.36 8.71
C VAL A 25 22.77 4.68 8.12
N ASN A 26 21.86 5.36 7.44
CA ASN A 26 22.05 6.70 6.93
C ASN A 26 21.21 7.68 7.75
N ARG A 27 21.79 8.20 8.82
CA ARG A 27 21.12 9.14 9.74
C ARG A 27 20.71 10.45 9.07
N ALA A 28 21.44 10.90 8.05
CA ALA A 28 21.12 12.13 7.34
C ALA A 28 19.82 12.02 6.53
N LEU A 29 19.43 10.80 6.12
CA LEU A 29 18.19 10.50 5.41
C LEU A 29 17.16 9.77 6.30
N GLY A 30 17.48 9.50 7.56
CA GLY A 30 16.63 8.68 8.42
C GLY A 30 16.43 7.24 7.91
N GLU A 31 17.39 6.69 7.18
CA GLU A 31 17.24 5.40 6.50
C GLU A 31 18.02 4.29 7.20
N ILE A 32 17.38 3.12 7.33
CA ILE A 32 18.04 1.86 7.71
C ILE A 32 17.90 0.88 6.55
N CYS A 33 19.03 0.42 6.02
CA CYS A 33 19.08 -0.67 5.05
C CYS A 33 19.50 -1.94 5.76
N VAL A 34 18.66 -2.97 5.70
CA VAL A 34 18.90 -4.29 6.28
C VAL A 34 19.14 -5.27 5.14
N TYR A 35 20.29 -5.93 5.12
CA TYR A 35 20.63 -6.96 4.14
C TYR A 35 20.52 -8.32 4.81
N VAL A 36 19.65 -9.18 4.31
CA VAL A 36 19.31 -10.45 4.97
C VAL A 36 19.51 -11.64 4.02
N PRO A 37 20.08 -12.77 4.50
CA PRO A 37 20.22 -13.99 3.73
C PRO A 37 18.89 -14.76 3.65
N TYR A 38 17.85 -14.11 3.18
CA TYR A 38 16.51 -14.69 3.06
C TYR A 38 16.21 -15.08 1.61
N ASP A 39 15.73 -16.31 1.41
CA ASP A 39 15.23 -16.77 0.11
C ASP A 39 13.80 -16.28 -0.13
N PHE A 40 13.67 -15.23 -0.95
CA PHE A 40 12.36 -14.69 -1.28
C PHE A 40 11.53 -15.61 -2.18
N MET A 41 12.14 -16.62 -2.83
CA MET A 41 11.39 -17.55 -3.67
C MET A 41 10.42 -18.40 -2.82
N GLU A 42 10.84 -18.79 -1.62
CA GLU A 42 9.98 -19.50 -0.66
C GLU A 42 8.75 -18.66 -0.24
N PHE A 43 8.91 -17.35 -0.12
CA PHE A 43 7.79 -16.45 0.13
C PHE A 43 6.79 -16.43 -1.04
N LEU A 44 7.30 -16.46 -2.28
CA LEU A 44 6.46 -16.42 -3.47
C LEU A 44 5.60 -17.68 -3.61
N THR A 45 6.13 -18.85 -3.21
CA THR A 45 5.45 -20.15 -3.31
C THR A 45 4.34 -20.40 -2.29
N ARG A 46 4.14 -19.51 -1.31
CA ARG A 46 3.06 -19.63 -0.32
C ARG A 46 1.70 -19.35 -0.94
N ASP A 47 0.68 -20.09 -0.51
CA ASP A 47 -0.62 -20.13 -1.20
C ASP A 47 -1.62 -19.10 -0.66
N SER A 48 -1.57 -18.86 0.65
CA SER A 48 -2.50 -17.96 1.35
C SER A 48 -1.90 -16.59 1.67
N VAL A 49 -2.77 -15.60 1.87
CA VAL A 49 -2.36 -14.26 2.28
C VAL A 49 -1.83 -14.30 3.71
N GLU A 50 -2.45 -15.13 4.54
CA GLU A 50 -2.13 -15.38 5.94
C GLU A 50 -0.74 -16.01 6.10
N GLU A 51 -0.38 -17.00 5.27
CA GLU A 51 0.96 -17.60 5.28
C GLU A 51 2.04 -16.59 4.88
N LYS A 52 1.76 -15.75 3.88
CA LYS A 52 2.67 -14.68 3.47
C LYS A 52 2.80 -13.62 4.55
N TYR A 53 1.69 -13.23 5.17
CA TYR A 53 1.70 -12.28 6.28
C TYR A 53 2.49 -12.82 7.48
N ASN A 54 2.28 -14.07 7.87
CA ASN A 54 3.02 -14.70 8.97
C ASN A 54 4.53 -14.71 8.69
N GLU A 55 4.93 -14.99 7.45
CA GLU A 55 6.34 -14.95 7.06
C GLU A 55 6.91 -13.53 7.05
N PHE A 56 6.13 -12.56 6.57
CA PHE A 56 6.47 -11.14 6.67
C PHE A 56 6.69 -10.70 8.12
N CYS A 57 5.80 -11.10 9.05
CA CYS A 57 5.96 -10.82 10.47
C CYS A 57 7.28 -11.39 11.01
N LYS A 58 7.63 -12.64 10.68
CA LYS A 58 8.93 -13.22 11.07
C LYS A 58 10.10 -12.37 10.60
N LEU A 59 10.08 -11.90 9.35
CA LEU A 59 11.14 -11.01 8.83
C LEU A 59 11.22 -9.70 9.61
N VAL A 60 10.06 -9.11 9.93
CA VAL A 60 9.99 -7.87 10.71
C VAL A 60 10.55 -8.09 12.12
N HIS A 61 10.10 -9.14 12.81
CA HIS A 61 10.55 -9.47 14.16
C HIS A 61 12.05 -9.79 14.20
N GLN A 62 12.54 -10.54 13.22
CA GLN A 62 13.92 -11.03 13.21
C GLN A 62 14.92 -9.96 12.76
N TYR A 63 14.53 -9.08 11.84
CA TYR A 63 15.49 -8.21 11.16
C TYR A 63 15.18 -6.71 11.29
N VAL A 64 13.91 -6.31 11.25
CA VAL A 64 13.52 -4.90 11.29
C VAL A 64 13.53 -4.37 12.72
N ILE A 65 12.90 -5.09 13.66
CA ILE A 65 12.84 -4.67 15.07
C ILE A 65 14.24 -4.45 15.65
N PRO A 66 15.22 -5.38 15.52
CA PRO A 66 16.56 -5.14 16.06
C PRO A 66 17.23 -3.89 15.47
N GLY A 67 17.09 -3.67 14.15
CA GLY A 67 17.63 -2.48 13.49
C GLY A 67 17.02 -1.19 14.01
N LEU A 68 15.70 -1.18 14.28
CA LEU A 68 15.01 -0.05 14.88
C LEU A 68 15.40 0.15 16.35
N GLU A 69 15.49 -0.91 17.16
CA GLU A 69 15.86 -0.81 18.57
C GLU A 69 17.27 -0.25 18.78
N GLU A 70 18.20 -0.60 17.89
CA GLU A 70 19.59 -0.14 17.97
C GLU A 70 19.76 1.31 17.50
N ASN A 71 18.89 1.79 16.59
CA ASN A 71 19.10 3.06 15.89
C ASN A 71 18.02 4.12 16.17
N SER A 72 16.91 3.76 16.79
CA SER A 72 15.86 4.71 17.19
C SER A 72 16.25 5.44 18.47
N THR A 73 15.73 6.66 18.62
CA THR A 73 15.81 7.41 19.88
C THR A 73 14.77 6.98 20.90
N LEU A 74 13.83 6.11 20.52
CA LEU A 74 12.81 5.55 21.39
C LEU A 74 13.34 4.36 22.20
N SER A 75 12.69 4.06 23.32
CA SER A 75 13.04 2.84 24.07
C SER A 75 12.63 1.59 23.28
N PRO A 76 13.37 0.47 23.43
CA PRO A 76 13.03 -0.78 22.75
C PRO A 76 11.59 -1.26 22.97
N SER A 77 11.05 -1.03 24.17
CA SER A 77 9.65 -1.36 24.48
C SER A 77 8.65 -0.60 23.60
N ILE A 78 8.88 0.69 23.37
CA ILE A 78 8.01 1.54 22.54
C ILE A 78 8.15 1.15 21.06
N VAL A 79 9.37 0.86 20.60
CA VAL A 79 9.61 0.38 19.23
C VAL A 79 8.80 -0.89 18.96
N ARG A 80 8.88 -1.88 19.86
CA ARG A 80 8.11 -3.13 19.73
C ARG A 80 6.61 -2.86 19.72
N GLU A 81 6.11 -2.07 20.66
CA GLU A 81 4.68 -1.73 20.73
C GLU A 81 4.17 -1.14 19.40
N TYR A 82 4.86 -0.14 18.85
CA TYR A 82 4.48 0.47 17.58
C TYR A 82 4.54 -0.50 16.39
N VAL A 83 5.54 -1.38 16.35
CA VAL A 83 5.66 -2.39 15.29
C VAL A 83 4.54 -3.41 15.41
N GLU A 84 4.25 -3.94 16.60
CA GLU A 84 3.16 -4.90 16.81
C GLU A 84 1.78 -4.30 16.51
N GLU A 85 1.52 -3.07 16.95
CA GLU A 85 0.29 -2.36 16.60
C GLU A 85 0.14 -2.22 15.08
N SER A 86 1.23 -1.83 14.39
CA SER A 86 1.24 -1.67 12.94
C SER A 86 1.00 -2.99 12.20
N LEU A 87 1.60 -4.09 12.66
CA LEU A 87 1.34 -5.43 12.14
C LEU A 87 -0.13 -5.80 12.36
N GLY A 88 -0.68 -5.56 13.55
CA GLY A 88 -2.09 -5.79 13.86
C GLY A 88 -3.06 -5.02 12.96
N GLU A 89 -2.72 -3.79 12.56
CA GLU A 89 -3.54 -3.00 11.64
C GLU A 89 -3.62 -3.61 10.24
N ILE A 90 -2.58 -4.31 9.77
CA ILE A 90 -2.62 -5.01 8.46
C ILE A 90 -3.73 -6.06 8.47
N VAL A 91 -3.88 -6.81 9.56
CA VAL A 91 -4.93 -7.83 9.70
C VAL A 91 -6.31 -7.19 9.80
N LYS A 92 -6.46 -6.10 10.58
CA LYS A 92 -7.73 -5.36 10.70
C LYS A 92 -8.19 -4.77 9.37
N GLN A 93 -7.26 -4.42 8.50
CA GLN A 93 -7.51 -3.92 7.14
C GLN A 93 -7.65 -5.04 6.10
N ASN A 94 -7.80 -6.30 6.54
CA ASN A 94 -7.95 -7.47 5.66
C ASN A 94 -6.80 -7.62 4.65
N TYR A 95 -5.59 -7.24 5.05
CA TYR A 95 -4.38 -7.25 4.20
C TYR A 95 -4.50 -6.37 2.95
N GLU A 96 -5.32 -5.31 3.00
CA GLU A 96 -5.54 -4.37 1.91
C GLU A 96 -5.02 -2.98 2.26
N GLY A 97 -4.15 -2.44 1.39
CA GLY A 97 -3.83 -1.01 1.39
C GLY A 97 -4.85 -0.25 0.54
N ILE A 98 -5.80 0.42 1.18
CA ILE A 98 -6.83 1.21 0.47
C ILE A 98 -6.48 2.70 0.51
N PHE A 99 -6.46 3.34 -0.64
CA PHE A 99 -6.17 4.77 -0.74
C PHE A 99 -7.00 5.48 -1.81
N LEU A 100 -7.21 6.79 -1.61
CA LEU A 100 -7.93 7.64 -2.54
C LEU A 100 -6.99 8.15 -3.64
N VAL A 101 -7.48 8.19 -4.87
CA VAL A 101 -6.72 8.57 -6.06
C VAL A 101 -7.25 9.89 -6.63
N GLY A 102 -6.37 10.69 -7.25
CA GLY A 102 -6.81 11.77 -8.14
C GLY A 102 -7.62 12.90 -7.49
N LYS A 103 -7.36 13.19 -6.20
CA LYS A 103 -8.08 14.20 -5.38
C LYS A 103 -9.60 13.92 -5.30
N THR A 104 -9.99 12.66 -5.19
CA THR A 104 -11.37 12.28 -4.85
C THR A 104 -11.58 12.25 -3.33
N PRO A 105 -12.80 12.41 -2.80
CA PRO A 105 -14.11 12.45 -3.48
C PRO A 105 -14.37 13.67 -4.39
N LYS A 106 -15.13 13.49 -5.47
CA LYS A 106 -15.61 14.60 -6.33
C LYS A 106 -17.13 14.60 -6.47
N LYS A 107 -17.73 15.77 -6.28
CA LYS A 107 -19.18 15.97 -6.40
C LYS A 107 -19.61 16.09 -7.87
N SER A 108 -20.80 15.57 -8.19
CA SER A 108 -21.47 15.80 -9.48
C SER A 108 -21.80 17.29 -9.67
N PRO A 109 -22.16 17.74 -10.89
CA PRO A 109 -22.48 19.17 -11.12
C PRO A 109 -23.62 19.68 -10.22
N SER A 110 -24.67 18.87 -10.01
CA SER A 110 -25.78 19.14 -9.09
C SER A 110 -25.44 18.95 -7.62
N ARG A 111 -24.25 18.39 -7.32
CA ARG A 111 -23.76 18.03 -5.98
C ARG A 111 -24.58 16.95 -5.27
N LYS A 112 -25.50 16.28 -5.97
CA LYS A 112 -26.34 15.19 -5.44
C LYS A 112 -25.66 13.82 -5.44
N LYS A 113 -24.52 13.68 -6.12
CA LYS A 113 -23.73 12.45 -6.16
C LYS A 113 -22.27 12.73 -5.84
N ILE A 114 -21.59 11.75 -5.26
CA ILE A 114 -20.16 11.80 -4.97
C ILE A 114 -19.49 10.61 -5.67
N ALA A 115 -18.44 10.86 -6.42
CA ALA A 115 -17.61 9.82 -7.02
C ALA A 115 -16.26 9.74 -6.31
N ILE A 116 -15.85 8.51 -5.99
CA ILE A 116 -14.58 8.16 -5.37
C ILE A 116 -13.79 7.27 -6.31
N LEU A 117 -12.50 7.58 -6.49
CA LEU A 117 -11.56 6.73 -7.19
C LEU A 117 -10.65 6.11 -6.13
N LYS A 118 -10.72 4.79 -5.95
CA LYS A 118 -9.96 4.07 -4.93
C LYS A 118 -8.95 3.12 -5.55
N GLY A 119 -7.73 3.16 -5.04
CA GLY A 119 -6.72 2.14 -5.23
C GLY A 119 -6.79 1.13 -4.09
N ILE A 120 -6.74 -0.15 -4.41
CA ILE A 120 -6.68 -1.25 -3.44
C ILE A 120 -5.43 -2.06 -3.77
N HIS A 121 -4.45 -2.04 -2.87
CA HIS A 121 -3.22 -2.80 -2.96
C HIS A 121 -3.35 -4.05 -2.11
N ARG A 122 -3.02 -5.22 -2.66
CA ARG A 122 -3.00 -6.52 -1.98
C ARG A 122 -1.72 -7.26 -2.37
N VAL A 123 -1.35 -8.29 -1.61
CA VAL A 123 -0.20 -9.15 -1.91
C VAL A 123 -0.25 -9.76 -3.33
N LYS A 124 -1.45 -10.00 -3.87
CA LYS A 124 -1.64 -10.60 -5.21
C LYS A 124 -1.67 -9.57 -6.33
N GLY A 125 -1.89 -8.29 -6.03
CA GLY A 125 -2.19 -7.32 -7.08
C GLY A 125 -2.76 -6.01 -6.62
N PHE A 126 -3.05 -5.19 -7.62
CA PHE A 126 -3.64 -3.88 -7.46
C PHE A 126 -4.96 -3.79 -8.22
N GLN A 127 -5.95 -3.13 -7.60
CA GLN A 127 -7.21 -2.78 -8.25
C GLN A 127 -7.46 -1.27 -8.19
N LEU A 128 -7.88 -0.69 -9.31
CA LEU A 128 -8.45 0.66 -9.35
C LEU A 128 -9.96 0.56 -9.53
N ARG A 129 -10.73 1.18 -8.64
CA ARG A 129 -12.19 1.16 -8.69
C ARG A 129 -12.78 2.55 -8.61
N CYS A 130 -13.87 2.77 -9.34
CA CYS A 130 -14.70 3.97 -9.22
C CYS A 130 -16.00 3.60 -8.49
N GLU A 131 -16.22 4.23 -7.35
CA GLU A 131 -17.47 4.11 -6.60
C GLU A 131 -18.26 5.42 -6.68
N VAL A 132 -19.59 5.32 -6.77
CA VAL A 132 -20.48 6.48 -6.75
C VAL A 132 -21.53 6.31 -5.68
N TYR A 133 -21.74 7.38 -4.93
CA TYR A 133 -22.66 7.48 -3.82
C TYR A 133 -23.70 8.56 -4.10
N ASP A 134 -24.93 8.34 -3.66
CA ASP A 134 -25.98 9.36 -3.68
C ASP A 134 -25.85 10.36 -2.52
N GLU A 135 -26.80 11.30 -2.43
CA GLU A 135 -26.86 12.33 -1.39
C GLU A 135 -27.08 11.77 0.02
N LYS A 136 -27.55 10.52 0.14
CA LYS A 136 -27.77 9.82 1.41
C LYS A 136 -26.57 8.96 1.81
N GLY A 137 -25.52 8.93 0.99
CA GLY A 137 -24.33 8.09 1.22
C GLY A 137 -24.53 6.64 0.81
N LEU A 138 -25.60 6.30 0.08
CA LEU A 138 -25.79 4.96 -0.46
C LEU A 138 -24.92 4.77 -1.71
N LYS A 139 -24.14 3.67 -1.76
CA LYS A 139 -23.37 3.31 -2.94
C LYS A 139 -24.32 2.87 -4.06
N ILE A 140 -24.39 3.65 -5.14
CA ILE A 140 -25.24 3.39 -6.32
C ILE A 140 -24.45 2.82 -7.50
N ARG A 141 -23.11 2.90 -7.48
CA ARG A 141 -22.24 2.29 -8.49
C ARG A 141 -20.91 1.84 -7.88
N ASP A 142 -20.39 0.71 -8.35
CA ASP A 142 -19.05 0.21 -8.04
C ASP A 142 -18.48 -0.44 -9.30
N GLN A 143 -17.51 0.22 -9.94
CA GLN A 143 -16.93 -0.21 -11.20
C GLN A 143 -15.44 -0.52 -11.02
N LEU A 144 -15.04 -1.76 -11.33
CA LEU A 144 -13.63 -2.10 -11.51
C LEU A 144 -13.13 -1.50 -12.82
N LEU A 145 -12.03 -0.74 -12.75
CA LEU A 145 -11.41 -0.09 -13.90
C LEU A 145 -10.12 -0.81 -14.29
N VAL A 146 -9.31 -1.18 -13.31
CA VAL A 146 -8.00 -1.81 -13.55
C VAL A 146 -7.81 -2.93 -12.55
N GLU A 147 -7.22 -4.02 -13.02
CA GLU A 147 -6.68 -5.11 -12.22
C GLU A 147 -5.32 -5.49 -12.80
N GLU A 148 -4.29 -5.48 -11.96
CA GLU A 148 -2.89 -5.71 -12.35
C GLU A 148 -2.15 -6.52 -11.28
N VAL A 149 -1.12 -7.24 -11.70
CA VAL A 149 -0.21 -7.97 -10.80
C VAL A 149 0.62 -6.95 -10.00
N GLY A 150 0.90 -7.26 -8.72
CA GLY A 150 1.30 -6.34 -7.64
C GLY A 150 2.67 -5.64 -7.77
N ASN A 151 3.00 -5.09 -8.92
CA ASN A 151 4.15 -4.23 -9.11
C ASN A 151 3.72 -2.76 -9.11
N GLU A 152 4.17 -2.01 -8.10
CA GLU A 152 3.83 -0.59 -7.93
C GLU A 152 4.27 0.30 -9.09
N MET A 153 5.45 0.03 -9.67
CA MET A 153 5.91 0.75 -10.85
C MET A 153 4.97 0.55 -12.03
N VAL A 154 4.38 -0.65 -12.15
CA VAL A 154 3.44 -0.98 -13.23
C VAL A 154 2.09 -0.31 -12.98
N TYR A 155 1.52 -0.40 -11.79
CA TYR A 155 0.16 0.15 -11.58
C TYR A 155 0.12 1.67 -11.42
N SER A 156 1.24 2.32 -11.06
CA SER A 156 1.32 3.78 -10.89
C SER A 156 0.81 4.56 -12.11
N ARG A 157 0.93 3.99 -13.32
CA ARG A 157 0.41 4.57 -14.57
C ARG A 157 -1.10 4.78 -14.55
N PHE A 158 -1.83 3.95 -13.82
CA PHE A 158 -3.29 4.02 -13.76
C PHE A 158 -3.82 5.03 -12.75
N LEU A 159 -2.98 5.51 -11.84
CA LEU A 159 -3.33 6.45 -10.77
C LEU A 159 -3.53 7.88 -11.30
N GLY A 160 -4.54 8.06 -12.14
CA GLY A 160 -4.83 9.34 -12.78
C GLY A 160 -5.93 10.14 -12.08
N THR A 161 -6.87 10.67 -12.84
CA THR A 161 -7.88 11.61 -12.33
C THR A 161 -9.29 11.21 -12.73
N LEU A 162 -10.22 11.49 -11.83
CA LEU A 162 -11.67 11.35 -12.04
C LEU A 162 -12.27 12.72 -12.36
N LYS A 163 -13.21 12.80 -13.30
CA LYS A 163 -13.97 14.03 -13.61
C LYS A 163 -15.42 13.68 -13.96
N TRP A 164 -16.37 14.48 -13.51
CA TRP A 164 -17.75 14.46 -13.99
C TRP A 164 -17.83 15.26 -15.30
N GLU A 165 -18.27 14.63 -16.38
CA GLU A 165 -18.57 15.32 -17.65
C GLU A 165 -20.06 15.71 -17.74
N SER A 166 -20.94 15.00 -17.01
CA SER A 166 -22.36 15.36 -16.84
C SER A 166 -22.90 14.78 -15.52
N GLU A 167 -24.20 14.88 -15.24
CA GLU A 167 -24.83 14.23 -14.08
C GLU A 167 -24.76 12.70 -14.09
N ASN A 168 -24.58 12.11 -15.28
CA ASN A 168 -24.66 10.67 -15.51
C ASN A 168 -23.41 10.10 -16.20
N LEU A 169 -22.36 10.92 -16.37
CA LEU A 169 -21.12 10.50 -17.01
C LEU A 169 -19.91 10.93 -16.18
N ILE A 170 -19.12 9.95 -15.79
CA ILE A 170 -17.80 10.13 -15.19
C ILE A 170 -16.75 9.65 -16.18
N VAL A 171 -15.66 10.39 -16.26
CA VAL A 171 -14.46 10.03 -17.01
C VAL A 171 -13.30 9.85 -16.05
N VAL A 172 -12.63 8.71 -16.14
CA VAL A 172 -11.36 8.46 -15.47
C VAL A 172 -10.25 8.39 -16.50
N LYS A 173 -9.29 9.31 -16.41
CA LYS A 173 -8.09 9.33 -17.26
C LYS A 173 -6.89 8.85 -16.46
N SER A 174 -6.09 7.97 -17.05
CA SER A 174 -4.78 7.56 -16.52
C SER A 174 -3.80 8.74 -16.46
N LYS A 175 -2.82 8.66 -15.54
CA LYS A 175 -1.78 9.69 -15.38
C LYS A 175 -0.81 9.74 -16.55
N SER A 176 -0.41 8.57 -17.06
CA SER A 176 0.70 8.44 -18.03
C SER A 176 0.38 7.61 -19.26
N SER A 177 -0.84 7.09 -19.40
CA SER A 177 -1.30 6.42 -20.62
C SER A 177 -2.46 7.17 -21.27
N SER A 178 -2.71 6.90 -22.55
CA SER A 178 -3.87 7.42 -23.29
C SER A 178 -5.20 6.79 -22.85
N ARG A 179 -5.17 5.86 -21.89
CA ARG A 179 -6.35 5.15 -21.38
C ARG A 179 -7.32 6.11 -20.71
N LYS A 180 -8.58 5.98 -21.12
CA LYS A 180 -9.74 6.70 -20.59
C LYS A 180 -10.85 5.69 -20.38
N GLU A 181 -11.45 5.70 -19.20
CA GLU A 181 -12.62 4.90 -18.87
C GLU A 181 -13.84 5.81 -18.69
N GLU A 182 -14.97 5.40 -19.25
CA GLU A 182 -16.24 6.12 -19.14
C GLU A 182 -17.19 5.30 -18.28
N ILE A 183 -17.70 5.92 -17.20
CA ILE A 183 -18.64 5.30 -16.27
C ILE A 183 -19.97 6.03 -16.38
N TYR A 184 -20.98 5.31 -16.84
CA TYR A 184 -22.36 5.79 -16.90
C TYR A 184 -23.10 5.45 -15.60
N ILE A 185 -23.79 6.45 -15.05
CA ILE A 185 -24.53 6.39 -13.77
C ILE A 185 -26.03 6.41 -14.01
#